data_AF-A0A0D7CLY9-F1
#
_entry.id   AF-A0A0D7CLY9-F1
#
_cell.length_a   1.000
_cell.length_b   1.000
_cell.length_c   1.000
_cell.angle_alpha   90.00
_cell.angle_beta   90.00
_cell.angle_gamma   90.00
#
_symmetry.space_group_name_H-M   'P 1'
#
loop_
_entity.id
_entity.type
_entity.pdbx_description
1 polymer ?
#
loop_
_entity_poly.entity_id
_entity_poly.type
_entity_poly.pdbx_seq_one_letter_code
_entity_poly.pdbx_strand_id
1 'polypeptide(L)'
;MTSIRTFSGPIFLCKTCGQPCFEGKEAGLEHFMEQWDGIFCPMFPLAGERLEVGWDAMSLDDLKESYPDTYPYELAAGPDAVAG
;
A
#
# COMPACT_ATOMS: atom_id res chain seq x y z
N MET A 1 14.87 10.57 2.30
CA MET A 1 13.80 10.09 1.41
C MET A 1 14.25 8.75 0.86
N THR A 2 13.61 7.65 1.28
CA THR A 2 14.04 6.29 0.92
C THR A 2 13.26 5.81 -0.30
N SER A 3 13.98 5.35 -1.32
CA SER A 3 13.39 4.83 -2.56
C SER A 3 13.36 3.32 -2.54
N ILE A 4 12.24 2.70 -2.89
CA ILE A 4 12.14 1.23 -2.99
C ILE A 4 13.11 0.64 -4.01
N ARG A 5 13.48 1.42 -5.04
CA ARG A 5 14.37 0.98 -6.13
C ARG A 5 15.84 0.87 -5.72
N THR A 6 16.24 1.63 -4.71
CA THR A 6 17.64 1.69 -4.24
C THR A 6 17.81 1.21 -2.80
N PHE A 7 16.72 0.91 -2.11
CA PHE A 7 16.74 0.38 -0.76
C PHE A 7 17.35 -1.02 -0.73
N SER A 8 18.20 -1.25 0.27
CA SER A 8 18.82 -2.54 0.54
C SER A 8 18.48 -2.98 1.96
N GLY A 9 17.73 -4.07 2.05
CA GLY A 9 17.21 -4.61 3.30
C GLY A 9 15.89 -5.34 3.09
N PRO A 10 15.31 -5.89 4.16
CA PRO A 10 13.99 -6.53 4.11
C PRO A 10 12.90 -5.53 3.72
N ILE A 11 12.05 -5.92 2.77
CA ILE A 11 10.81 -5.20 2.43
C ILE A 11 9.65 -5.96 3.04
N PHE A 12 8.75 -5.23 3.68
CA PHE A 12 7.51 -5.75 4.25
C PHE A 12 6.31 -5.14 3.52
N LEU A 13 5.13 -5.69 3.78
CA LEU A 13 3.87 -5.09 3.36
C LEU A 13 3.16 -4.51 4.58
N CYS A 14 2.64 -3.30 4.42
CA CYS A 14 1.81 -2.65 5.43
C CYS A 14 0.44 -3.33 5.47
N LYS A 15 0.01 -3.85 6.63
CA LYS A 15 -1.30 -4.47 6.80
C LYS A 15 -2.48 -3.50 6.60
N THR A 16 -2.25 -2.19 6.72
CA THR A 16 -3.29 -1.17 6.58
C THR A 16 -3.66 -0.89 5.12
N CYS A 17 -2.68 -0.83 4.22
CA CYS A 17 -2.90 -0.40 2.82
C CYS A 17 -2.26 -1.34 1.79
N GLY A 18 -1.54 -2.37 2.22
CA GLY A 18 -0.85 -3.30 1.33
C GLY A 18 0.36 -2.73 0.59
N GLN A 19 0.75 -1.47 0.87
CA GLN A 19 1.93 -0.88 0.23
C GLN A 19 3.23 -1.41 0.87
N PRO A 20 4.30 -1.51 0.06
CA PRO A 20 5.62 -1.81 0.57
C PRO A 20 6.06 -0.83 1.67
N CYS A 21 6.68 -1.36 2.71
CA CYS A 21 7.27 -0.61 3.80
C CYS A 21 8.61 -1.24 4.23
N PHE A 22 9.39 -0.48 5.00
CA PHE A 22 10.69 -0.90 5.53
C PHE A 22 10.81 -0.53 7.01
N GLU A 23 11.72 -1.19 7.73
CA GLU A 23 12.04 -0.80 9.12
C GLU A 23 12.99 0.40 9.11
N GLY A 24 12.46 1.58 9.41
CA GLY A 24 13.20 2.80 9.64
C GLY A 24 13.98 2.77 10.96
N LYS A 25 15.06 3.55 11.03
CA LYS A 25 15.98 3.52 12.19
C LYS A 25 15.41 4.19 13.44
N GLU A 26 14.47 5.13 13.27
CA GLU A 26 14.01 6.01 14.35
C GLU A 26 12.51 5.86 14.63
N ALA A 27 11.69 5.69 13.59
CA ALA A 27 10.23 5.69 13.72
C ALA A 27 9.58 4.29 13.62
N GLY A 28 10.36 3.24 13.40
CA GLY A 28 9.84 1.89 13.13
C GLY A 28 9.43 1.73 11.67
N LEU A 29 8.28 1.11 11.39
CA LEU A 29 7.86 0.83 10.02
C LEU A 29 7.44 2.10 9.26
N GLU A 30 8.05 2.31 8.10
CA GLU A 30 7.86 3.47 7.24
C GLU A 30 7.52 3.06 5.81
N HIS A 31 6.65 3.83 5.17
CA HIS A 31 6.40 3.67 3.74
C HIS A 31 7.56 4.21 2.92
N PHE A 32 7.81 3.57 1.78
CA PHE A 32 8.55 4.23 0.71
C PHE A 32 7.77 5.44 0.23
N MET A 33 8.48 6.49 -0.18
CA MET A 33 7.82 7.72 -0.60
C MET A 33 7.21 7.60 -2.01
N GLU A 34 7.59 6.56 -2.76
CA GLU A 34 6.88 6.20 -3.98
C GLU A 34 5.51 5.61 -3.66
N GLN A 35 4.45 6.28 -4.12
CA GLN A 35 3.11 5.70 -4.10
C GLN A 35 3.03 4.57 -5.13
N TRP A 36 3.12 3.34 -4.64
CA TRP A 36 2.98 2.17 -5.48
C TRP A 36 1.52 2.01 -5.91
N ASP A 37 1.30 1.96 -7.23
CA ASP A 37 0.00 1.81 -7.90
C ASP A 37 -1.09 2.82 -7.46
N GLY A 38 -0.70 4.01 -7.01
CA GLY A 38 -1.63 5.07 -6.59
C GLY A 38 -2.39 4.78 -5.29
N ILE A 39 -2.01 3.72 -4.56
CA ILE A 39 -2.63 3.37 -3.28
C ILE A 39 -2.26 4.43 -2.24
N PHE A 40 -3.26 4.88 -1.45
CA PHE A 40 -3.06 5.81 -0.35
C PHE A 40 -3.08 5.07 0.99
N CYS A 41 -2.14 5.40 1.87
CA CYS A 41 -2.14 4.95 3.26
C CYS A 41 -2.49 6.10 4.20
N PRO A 42 -3.49 5.96 5.08
CA PRO A 42 -3.84 7.01 6.05
C PRO A 42 -2.76 7.23 7.12
N MET A 43 -1.81 6.30 7.25
CA MET A 43 -0.72 6.38 8.24
C MET A 43 0.52 7.07 7.69
N PHE A 44 0.54 7.40 6.39
CA PHE A 44 1.73 7.94 5.73
C PHE A 44 2.29 9.17 6.46
N PRO A 45 3.63 9.25 6.68
CA PRO A 45 4.69 8.39 6.14
C PRO A 45 4.94 7.09 6.91
N LEU A 46 4.25 6.87 8.03
CA LEU A 46 4.37 5.65 8.81
C LEU A 46 3.57 4.52 8.17
N ALA A 47 4.02 3.29 8.38
CA ALA A 47 3.28 2.10 7.98
C ALA A 47 2.64 1.45 9.22
N GLY A 48 1.56 0.72 8.99
CA GLY A 48 0.94 -0.15 10.00
C GLY A 48 1.78 -1.39 10.29
N GLU A 49 1.18 -2.31 11.04
CA GLU A 49 1.78 -3.62 11.33
C GLU A 49 2.22 -4.33 10.04
N ARG A 50 3.23 -5.20 10.16
CA ARG A 50 3.69 -6.03 9.05
C ARG A 50 2.58 -7.03 8.70
N LEU A 51 2.27 -7.13 7.41
CA LEU A 51 1.49 -8.23 6.87
C LEU A 51 2.47 -9.37 6.54
N GLU A 52 2.43 -10.43 7.35
CA GLU A 52 3.10 -11.68 7.02
C GLU A 52 2.23 -12.43 6.01
N VAL A 53 2.64 -12.39 4.74
CA VAL A 53 2.08 -13.26 3.72
C VAL A 53 2.89 -14.55 3.71
N GLY A 54 2.22 -15.70 3.87
CA GLY A 54 2.84 -16.96 3.50
C GLY A 54 3.21 -16.88 2.02
N TRP A 55 4.44 -17.26 1.66
CA TRP A 55 4.87 -17.32 0.27
C TRP A 55 4.16 -18.48 -0.43
N ASP A 56 2.87 -18.31 -0.68
CA ASP A 56 2.14 -19.07 -1.68
C ASP A 56 2.46 -18.46 -3.04
N ALA A 57 2.46 -19.27 -4.10
CA ALA A 57 2.67 -18.80 -5.47
C ALA A 57 1.42 -18.07 -6.01
N MET A 58 0.78 -17.25 -5.16
CA MET A 58 -0.29 -16.34 -5.54
C MET A 58 0.29 -15.19 -6.36
N SER A 59 -0.48 -14.74 -7.34
CA SER A 59 -0.11 -13.57 -8.13
C SER A 59 -0.21 -12.31 -7.28
N LEU A 60 0.54 -11.28 -7.65
CA LEU A 60 0.47 -9.95 -7.03
C LEU A 60 -0.97 -9.40 -7.02
N ASP A 61 -1.75 -9.75 -8.04
CA ASP A 61 -3.14 -9.32 -8.21
C ASP A 61 -4.04 -9.98 -7.15
N ASP A 62 -3.85 -11.27 -6.86
CA ASP A 62 -4.63 -11.97 -5.82
C ASP A 62 -4.34 -11.39 -4.43
N LEU A 63 -3.10 -10.95 -4.16
CA LEU A 63 -2.76 -10.29 -2.90
C LEU A 63 -3.41 -8.90 -2.79
N LYS A 64 -3.50 -8.16 -3.89
CA LYS A 64 -4.17 -6.86 -3.94
C LYS A 64 -5.68 -6.97 -3.67
N GLU A 65 -6.33 -8.04 -4.11
CA GLU A 65 -7.74 -8.30 -3.78
C GLU A 65 -7.98 -8.48 -2.27
N SER A 66 -6.96 -8.87 -1.51
CA SER A 66 -7.05 -9.00 -0.05
C SER A 66 -6.89 -7.66 0.70
N TYR A 67 -6.43 -6.61 0.01
CA TYR A 67 -6.27 -5.31 0.63
C TYR A 67 -7.66 -4.71 0.91
N PRO A 68 -7.86 -4.10 2.09
CA PRO A 68 -9.08 -3.34 2.31
C PRO A 68 -9.18 -2.26 1.22
N ASP A 69 -10.35 -2.11 0.62
CA ASP A 69 -10.60 -1.05 -0.37
C ASP A 69 -10.46 0.32 0.32
N THR A 70 -9.25 0.90 0.24
CA THR A 70 -8.92 2.19 0.83
C THR A 70 -9.04 3.33 -0.19
N TYR A 71 -9.58 3.06 -1.39
CA TYR A 71 -9.77 4.07 -2.42
C TYR A 71 -10.99 4.95 -2.08
N PRO A 72 -10.86 6.29 -2.07
CA PRO A 72 -12.01 7.14 -1.76
C PRO A 72 -12.93 7.27 -2.99
N TYR A 73 -14.08 6.60 -2.98
CA TYR A 73 -15.22 6.93 -3.86
C TYR A 73 -16.24 7.82 -3.17
N GLU A 74 -15.83 8.93 -2.56
CA GLU A 74 -16.77 10.03 -2.33
C GLU A 74 -16.04 11.34 -2.59
N LEU A 75 -15.94 11.71 -3.87
CA LEU A 75 -15.95 13.09 -4.39
C LEU A 75 -15.64 13.05 -5.90
N ALA A 76 -16.70 12.84 -6.70
CA ALA A 76 -16.87 13.24 -8.11
C ALA A 76 -17.50 12.15 -8.99
N ALA A 77 -18.77 11.84 -8.75
CA ALA A 77 -19.67 11.52 -9.85
C ALA A 77 -20.74 12.60 -9.87
N GLY A 78 -20.53 13.61 -10.71
CA GLY A 78 -21.59 14.50 -11.16
C GLY A 78 -22.67 13.70 -11.90
N PRO A 79 -23.87 14.29 -12.11
CA PRO A 79 -25.09 13.57 -12.49
C PRO A 79 -25.17 13.09 -13.96
N ASP A 80 -24.09 12.58 -14.56
CA ASP A 80 -24.06 12.20 -15.99
C ASP A 80 -23.50 10.79 -16.28
N ALA A 81 -23.89 9.77 -15.51
CA ALA A 81 -23.70 8.37 -15.92
C ALA A 81 -24.96 7.84 -16.63
N VAL A 82 -25.01 8.06 -17.93
CA VAL A 82 -26.01 7.57 -18.87
C VAL A 82 -25.82 6.08 -19.22
N ALA A 83 -26.96 5.40 -19.32
CA ALA A 83 -27.32 4.31 -20.24
C ALA A 83 -26.67 2.92 -20.09
N GLY A 84 -27.49 2.00 -19.59
CA GLY A 84 -27.42 0.54 -19.74
C GLY A 84 -28.74 -0.08 -19.32
#